data_AF-A0A2N5GFA3-F1
#
_entry.id   AF-A0A2N5GFA3-F1
#
_cell.length_a   1.000
_cell.length_b   1.000
_cell.length_c   1.000
_cell.angle_alpha   90.00
_cell.angle_beta   90.00
_cell.angle_gamma   90.00
#
_symmetry.space_group_name_H-M   'P 1'
#
loop_
_entity.id
_entity.type
_entity.pdbx_description
1 polymer ?
#
loop_
_entity_poly.entity_id
_entity_poly.type
_entity_poly.pdbx_seq_one_letter_code
_entity_poly.pdbx_strand_id
1 'polypeptide(L)'
;MDYLFLIIGSIVMITCVYFIIAPFFNGKYQFASTGGKLEDGLSLEAVYAELNELEMDYLMKKISKEDFEQMKSHYNCVAAQLLKAARPAGSKNAAHKQAVSEEVEEEIMRELQKLRETKGRREE
;
A
#
# COMPACT_ATOMS: atom_id res chain seq x y z
N MET A 1 -42.82 -16.97 -34.94
CA MET A 1 -42.25 -17.42 -33.65
C MET A 1 -40.73 -17.34 -33.65
N ASP A 2 -40.08 -17.62 -34.78
CA ASP A 2 -38.61 -17.62 -34.89
C ASP A 2 -37.97 -16.24 -34.68
N TYR A 3 -38.61 -15.17 -35.14
CA TYR A 3 -38.16 -13.79 -34.90
C TYR A 3 -38.18 -13.42 -33.41
N LEU A 4 -39.15 -13.94 -32.65
CA LEU A 4 -39.23 -13.75 -31.20
C LEU A 4 -38.05 -14.44 -30.50
N PHE A 5 -37.71 -15.67 -30.90
CA PHE A 5 -36.53 -16.38 -30.40
C PHE A 5 -35.22 -15.67 -30.76
N LEU A 6 -35.09 -15.12 -31.98
CA LEU A 6 -33.92 -14.35 -32.39
C LEU A 6 -33.74 -13.07 -31.56
N ILE A 7 -34.82 -12.33 -31.31
CA ILE A 7 -34.78 -11.11 -30.51
C ILE A 7 -34.38 -11.44 -29.06
N ILE A 8 -35.02 -12.43 -28.45
CA ILE A 8 -34.72 -12.84 -27.07
C ILE A 8 -33.27 -13.34 -26.97
N GLY A 9 -32.84 -14.19 -27.91
CA GLY A 9 -31.46 -14.68 -27.95
C GLY A 9 -30.43 -13.56 -28.10
N SER A 10 -30.71 -12.55 -28.93
CA SER A 10 -29.81 -11.40 -29.09
C SER A 10 -29.68 -10.57 -27.81
N ILE A 11 -30.78 -10.36 -27.08
CA ILE A 11 -30.77 -9.60 -25.81
C ILE A 11 -29.94 -10.34 -24.76
N VAL A 12 -30.12 -11.66 -24.64
CA VAL A 12 -29.34 -12.49 -23.71
C VAL A 12 -27.85 -12.42 -24.04
N MET A 13 -27.49 -12.57 -25.32
CA MET A 13 -26.09 -12.50 -25.75
C MET A 13 -25.45 -11.13 -25.45
N ILE A 14 -26.15 -10.03 -25.75
CA ILE A 14 -25.67 -8.67 -25.45
C ILE A 14 -25.50 -8.49 -23.94
N THR A 15 -26.43 -9.02 -23.14
CA THR A 15 -26.36 -8.93 -21.67
C THR A 15 -25.14 -9.70 -21.13
N CYS A 16 -24.90 -10.93 -21.60
CA CYS A 16 -23.73 -11.71 -21.20
C CYS A 16 -22.42 -11.00 -21.55
N VAL A 17 -22.31 -10.49 -22.78
CA VAL A 17 -21.13 -9.74 -23.23
C VAL A 17 -20.94 -8.47 -22.39
N TYR A 18 -22.02 -7.76 -22.08
CA TYR A 18 -21.99 -6.59 -21.21
C TYR A 18 -21.45 -6.93 -19.82
N PHE A 19 -21.90 -8.02 -19.18
CA PHE A 19 -21.39 -8.43 -17.87
C PHE A 19 -19.91 -8.81 -17.86
N ILE A 20 -19.41 -9.38 -18.96
CA ILE A 20 -17.98 -9.71 -19.11
C ILE A 20 -17.16 -8.44 -19.29
N ILE A 21 -17.65 -7.49 -20.08
CA ILE A 21 -16.91 -6.27 -20.44
C ILE A 21 -17.03 -5.18 -19.35
N ALA A 22 -18.18 -5.08 -18.67
CA ALA A 22 -18.47 -4.09 -17.63
C ALA A 22 -17.38 -3.95 -16.54
N PRO A 23 -16.81 -5.04 -15.97
CA PRO A 23 -15.77 -4.90 -14.94
C PRO A 23 -14.47 -4.28 -15.48
N PHE A 24 -14.21 -4.33 -16.79
CA PHE A 24 -13.01 -3.72 -17.39
C PHE A 24 -13.15 -2.21 -17.58
N PHE A 25 -14.38 -1.69 -17.72
CA PHE A 25 -14.63 -0.25 -17.88
C PHE A 25 -14.96 0.45 -16.55
N ASN A 26 -15.51 -0.28 -15.59
CA ASN A 26 -15.69 0.22 -14.22
C ASN A 26 -14.40 -0.02 -13.42
N GLY A 27 -13.37 0.78 -13.70
CA GLY A 27 -12.04 0.80 -13.04
C GLY A 27 -12.04 1.09 -11.53
N LYS A 28 -13.12 0.76 -10.82
CA LYS A 28 -13.18 0.65 -9.38
C LYS A 28 -13.37 -0.83 -9.06
N TYR A 29 -12.27 -1.58 -9.15
CA TYR A 29 -12.13 -2.81 -8.39
C TYR A 29 -12.28 -2.43 -6.92
N GLN A 30 -13.51 -2.42 -6.41
CA GLN A 30 -13.75 -2.48 -4.99
C GLN A 30 -13.36 -3.89 -4.55
N PHE A 31 -12.07 -4.08 -4.34
CA PHE A 31 -11.61 -5.11 -3.42
C PHE A 31 -12.37 -4.84 -2.13
N ALA A 32 -13.24 -5.76 -1.73
CA ALA A 32 -14.00 -5.67 -0.50
C ALA A 32 -13.06 -5.84 0.69
N SER A 33 -12.19 -4.85 0.93
CA SER A 33 -11.52 -4.70 2.22
C SER A 33 -12.50 -3.98 3.13
N THR A 34 -13.07 -4.74 4.04
CA THR A 34 -13.68 -4.27 5.27
C THR A 34 -12.85 -3.12 5.86
N GLY A 35 -13.44 -1.91 5.88
CA GLY A 35 -12.97 -0.79 6.68
C GLY A 35 -11.78 -0.01 6.13
N GLY A 36 -12.05 1.10 5.44
CA GLY A 36 -11.04 2.12 5.17
C GLY A 36 -11.50 3.04 4.05
N LYS A 37 -11.65 4.33 4.35
CA LYS A 37 -11.95 5.38 3.36
C LYS A 37 -10.96 5.28 2.19
N LEU A 38 -11.50 4.99 1.01
CA LEU A 38 -10.82 5.15 -0.26
C LEU A 38 -10.58 6.65 -0.51
N GLU A 39 -9.41 7.16 -0.11
CA GLU A 39 -8.80 8.28 -0.80
C GLU A 39 -8.01 7.74 -2.00
N ASP A 40 -8.36 8.30 -3.15
CA ASP A 40 -8.02 7.91 -4.52
C ASP A 40 -6.58 8.28 -4.87
N GLY A 41 -5.61 7.61 -4.22
CA GLY A 41 -4.19 7.79 -4.49
C GLY A 41 -3.34 6.74 -3.80
N LEU A 42 -2.26 6.34 -4.45
CA LEU A 42 -1.21 5.50 -3.85
C LEU A 42 -0.64 6.27 -2.65
N SER A 43 -1.14 5.99 -1.45
CA SER A 43 -0.73 6.70 -0.24
C SER A 43 0.65 6.23 0.20
N LEU A 44 1.42 7.11 0.83
CA LEU A 44 2.74 6.75 1.35
C LEU A 44 2.64 5.61 2.38
N GLU A 45 1.54 5.57 3.15
CA GLU A 45 1.25 4.51 4.12
C GLU A 45 1.01 3.16 3.43
N ALA A 46 0.28 3.14 2.31
CA ALA A 46 0.08 1.93 1.52
C ALA A 46 1.41 1.38 0.98
N VAL A 47 2.32 2.26 0.52
CA VAL A 47 3.66 1.85 0.06
C VAL A 47 4.47 1.23 1.19
N TYR A 48 4.41 1.79 2.40
CA TYR A 48 5.13 1.22 3.56
C TYR A 48 4.52 -0.08 4.05
N ALA A 49 3.20 -0.23 4.03
CA ALA A 49 2.53 -1.48 4.37
C ALA A 49 2.94 -2.61 3.41
N GLU A 50 2.96 -2.31 2.11
CA GLU A 50 3.39 -3.25 1.07
C GLU A 50 4.86 -3.64 1.21
N LEU A 51 5.74 -2.67 1.52
CA LEU A 51 7.16 -2.93 1.75
C LEU A 51 7.37 -3.84 2.97
N ASN A 52 6.58 -3.65 4.03
CA ASN A 52 6.63 -4.48 5.22
C ASN A 52 6.17 -5.92 4.94
N GLU A 53 5.10 -6.10 4.16
CA GLU A 53 4.66 -7.44 3.71
C GLU A 53 5.74 -8.13 2.87
N LEU A 54 6.37 -7.41 1.94
CA LEU A 54 7.48 -7.90 1.14
C LEU A 54 8.69 -8.33 2.00
N GLU A 55 9.02 -7.58 3.05
CA GLU A 55 10.08 -7.95 3.99
C GLU A 55 9.73 -9.21 4.79
N MET A 56 8.48 -9.34 5.21
CA MET A 56 7.99 -10.55 5.87
C MET A 56 8.06 -11.77 4.94
N ASP A 57 7.71 -11.63 3.68
CA ASP A 57 7.78 -12.71 2.70
C ASP A 57 9.21 -13.18 2.41
N TYR A 58 10.17 -12.25 2.38
CA TYR A 58 11.59 -12.58 2.31
C TYR A 58 12.07 -13.30 3.57
N LEU A 59 11.72 -12.80 4.76
CA LEU A 59 12.04 -13.44 6.05
C LEU A 59 11.47 -14.87 6.15
N MET A 60 10.28 -15.07 5.59
CA MET A 60 9.60 -16.36 5.51
C MET A 60 10.12 -17.24 4.36
N LYS A 61 11.12 -16.80 3.61
CA LYS A 61 11.73 -17.52 2.46
C LYS A 61 10.72 -17.86 1.35
N LYS A 62 9.65 -17.06 1.19
CA LYS A 62 8.70 -17.23 0.10
C LYS A 62 9.24 -16.72 -1.23
N ILE A 63 10.17 -15.75 -1.17
CA ILE A 63 10.78 -15.09 -2.32
C ILE A 63 12.31 -15.15 -2.23
N SER A 64 12.97 -15.07 -3.38
CA SER A 64 14.43 -15.03 -3.45
C SER A 64 14.98 -13.68 -3.01
N LYS A 65 16.27 -13.64 -2.66
CA LYS A 65 16.94 -12.38 -2.30
C LYS A 65 16.99 -11.40 -3.48
N GLU A 66 17.19 -11.90 -4.68
CA GLU A 66 17.27 -11.08 -5.90
C GLU A 66 15.92 -10.43 -6.21
N ASP A 67 14.82 -11.19 -6.09
CA ASP A 67 13.46 -10.67 -6.28
C ASP A 67 13.12 -9.63 -5.22
N PHE A 68 13.48 -9.91 -3.96
CA PHE A 68 13.30 -8.98 -2.85
C PHE A 68 14.03 -7.65 -3.08
N GLU A 69 15.31 -7.68 -3.45
CA GLU A 69 16.09 -6.47 -3.70
C GLU A 69 15.53 -5.65 -4.87
N GLN A 70 15.12 -6.32 -5.94
CA GLN A 70 14.50 -5.66 -7.09
C GLN A 70 13.20 -4.97 -6.69
N MET A 71 12.27 -5.67 -6.03
CA MET A 71 10.99 -5.11 -5.61
C MET A 71 11.17 -4.00 -4.56
N LYS A 72 12.04 -4.20 -3.57
CA LYS A 72 12.36 -3.18 -2.56
C LYS A 72 12.87 -1.89 -3.18
N SER A 73 13.74 -1.98 -4.20
CA SER A 73 14.24 -0.80 -4.90
C SER A 73 13.12 -0.01 -5.58
N HIS A 74 12.15 -0.70 -6.17
CA HIS A 74 11.01 -0.10 -6.83
C HIS A 74 10.09 0.63 -5.83
N TYR A 75 9.70 -0.02 -4.74
CA TYR A 75 8.86 0.61 -3.71
C TYR A 75 9.55 1.82 -3.05
N ASN A 76 10.86 1.76 -2.82
CA ASN A 76 11.62 2.91 -2.32
C ASN A 76 11.61 4.08 -3.31
N CYS A 77 11.67 3.82 -4.62
CA CYS A 77 11.54 4.85 -5.64
C CYS A 77 10.16 5.51 -5.60
N VAL A 78 9.10 4.71 -5.50
CA VAL A 78 7.71 5.20 -5.39
C VAL A 78 7.53 6.05 -4.12
N ALA A 79 8.02 5.58 -2.97
CA ALA A 79 7.98 6.32 -1.70
C ALA A 79 8.71 7.68 -1.82
N ALA A 80 9.89 7.70 -2.45
CA ALA A 80 10.65 8.93 -2.66
C ALA A 80 9.89 9.94 -3.56
N GLN A 81 9.22 9.45 -4.61
CA GLN A 81 8.39 10.30 -5.48
C GLN A 81 7.18 10.87 -4.73
N LEU A 82 6.50 10.05 -3.92
CA LEU A 82 5.37 10.50 -3.10
C LEU A 82 5.80 11.53 -2.05
N LEU A 83 6.93 11.31 -1.38
CA LEU A 83 7.50 12.28 -0.43
C LEU A 83 7.87 13.61 -1.11
N LYS A 84 8.42 13.56 -2.32
CA LYS A 84 8.76 14.75 -3.10
C LYS A 84 7.49 15.49 -3.55
N ALA A 85 6.45 14.78 -3.98
CA ALA A 85 5.17 15.36 -4.37
C ALA A 85 4.40 15.95 -3.18
N ALA A 86 4.52 15.34 -2.00
CA ALA A 86 3.93 15.84 -0.75
C ALA A 86 4.69 17.03 -0.15
N ARG A 87 5.87 17.40 -0.68
CA ARG A 87 6.63 18.56 -0.21
C ARG A 87 6.11 19.83 -0.89
N PRO A 88 5.41 20.74 -0.19
CA PRO A 88 5.01 22.02 -0.76
C PRO A 88 6.25 22.82 -1.17
N ALA A 89 6.29 23.26 -2.43
CA ALA A 89 7.33 24.14 -2.95
C ALA A 89 7.36 25.43 -2.11
N GLY A 90 8.37 25.57 -1.24
CA GLY A 90 8.60 26.79 -0.44
C GLY A 90 8.19 26.76 1.04
N SER A 91 7.90 25.60 1.64
CA SER A 91 7.48 25.58 3.05
C SER A 91 8.64 25.78 4.04
N LYS A 92 8.61 26.93 4.71
CA LYS A 92 9.41 27.27 5.91
C LYS A 92 9.15 26.31 7.10
N ASN A 93 8.15 25.43 7.01
CA ASN A 93 7.82 24.44 8.05
C ASN A 93 8.60 23.11 7.91
N ALA A 94 9.40 22.93 6.85
CA ALA A 94 10.21 21.71 6.71
C ALA A 94 11.26 21.59 7.83
N ALA A 95 11.87 22.69 8.25
CA ALA A 95 12.85 22.71 9.34
C ALA A 95 12.19 22.40 10.70
N HIS A 96 11.00 22.93 10.96
CA HIS A 96 10.27 22.65 12.20
C HIS A 96 9.77 21.20 12.25
N LYS A 97 9.26 20.65 11.14
CA LYS A 97 8.84 19.26 11.06
C LYS A 97 10.02 18.28 11.22
N GLN A 98 11.20 18.67 10.74
CA GLN A 98 12.42 17.87 10.91
C GLN A 98 12.92 17.89 12.36
N ALA A 99 12.93 19.06 13.02
CA ALA A 99 13.28 19.16 14.44
C ALA A 99 12.34 18.33 15.34
N VAL A 100 11.02 18.33 15.06
CA VAL A 100 10.05 17.51 15.79
C VAL A 100 10.25 16.02 15.54
N SER A 101 10.63 15.62 14.32
CA SER A 101 10.95 14.23 14.00
C SER A 101 12.17 13.72 14.76
N GLU A 102 13.23 14.54 14.85
CA GLU A 102 14.47 14.21 15.57
C GLU A 102 14.22 14.06 17.08
N GLU A 103 13.38 14.92 17.68
CA GLU A 103 12.99 14.80 19.10
C GLU A 103 12.24 13.50 19.39
N VAL A 104 11.31 13.11 18.51
CA VAL A 104 10.55 11.85 18.62
C VAL A 104 11.46 10.63 18.48
N GLU A 105 12.42 10.66 17.55
CA GLU A 105 13.41 9.58 17.38
C GLU A 105 14.30 9.39 18.61
N GLU A 106 14.75 10.49 19.22
CA GLU A 106 15.51 10.42 20.47
C GLU A 106 14.71 9.81 21.62
N GLU A 107 13.43 10.16 21.74
CA GLU A 107 12.56 9.62 22.78
C GLU A 107 12.32 8.11 22.61
N ILE A 108 12.05 7.67 21.36
CA ILE A 108 11.92 6.24 21.02
C ILE A 108 13.21 5.47 21.37
N MET A 109 14.39 6.03 21.05
CA MET A 109 15.67 5.40 21.38
C MET A 109 15.86 5.22 22.89
N ARG A 110 15.50 6.23 23.70
CA ARG A 110 15.59 6.17 25.16
C ARG A 110 14.66 5.09 25.73
N GLU A 111 13.43 4.98 25.23
CA GLU A 111 12.51 3.93 25.67
C GLU A 111 12.98 2.52 25.27
N LEU A 112 13.48 2.35 24.04
CA LEU A 112 14.03 1.09 23.59
C LEU A 112 15.23 0.62 24.42
N GLN A 113 16.10 1.56 24.85
CA GLN A 113 17.21 1.25 25.76
C GLN A 113 16.70 0.78 27.13
N LYS A 114 15.72 1.48 27.71
CA LYS A 114 15.08 1.07 28.97
C LYS A 114 14.46 -0.33 28.88
N LEU A 115 13.82 -0.65 27.76
CA LEU A 115 13.24 -1.98 27.51
C LEU A 115 14.31 -3.08 27.41
N ARG A 116 15.46 -2.78 26.80
CA ARG A 116 16.60 -3.72 26.72
C ARG A 116 17.20 -4.02 28.11
N GLU A 117 17.37 -2.99 28.93
CA GLU A 117 17.91 -3.12 30.30
C GLU A 117 16.95 -3.84 31.27
N THR A 118 15.64 -3.69 31.06
CA THR A 118 14.62 -4.38 31.88
C THR A 118 14.39 -5.81 31.44
N LYS A 119 14.50 -6.13 30.14
CA LYS A 119 14.36 -7.49 29.63
C LYS A 119 15.55 -8.39 30.01
N GLY A 120 16.76 -7.84 30.08
CA GLY A 120 17.96 -8.55 30.56
C GLY A 120 17.95 -8.91 32.07
N ARG A 121 17.04 -8.32 32.86
CA ARG A 121 16.95 -8.52 34.32
C ARG A 121 15.87 -9.52 34.76
N ARG A 122 15.09 -10.04 33.80
CA ARG A 122 14.02 -11.04 34.04
C ARG A 122 14.45 -12.47 33.68
N GLU A 123 15.67 -12.66 33.17
CA GLU A 123 16.24 -13.95 32.79
C GLU A 123 17.41 -14.40 33.70
N GLU A 124 17.62 -13.73 34.85
CA GLU A 124 18.46 -14.20 35.96
C GLU A 124 17.58 -14.66 37.14
#